data_AF-A0A160F7U1-F1
#
_entry.id   AF-A0A160F7U1-F1
#
_cell.length_a   1.000
_cell.length_b   1.000
_cell.length_c   1.000
_cell.angle_alpha   90.00
_cell.angle_beta   90.00
_cell.angle_gamma   90.00
#
_symmetry.space_group_name_H-M   'P 1'
#
loop_
_entity.id
_entity.type
_entity.pdbx_description
1 polymer ?
#
loop_
_entity_poly.entity_id
_entity_poly.type
_entity_poly.pdbx_seq_one_letter_code
_entity_poly.pdbx_strand_id
1 'polypeptide(L)'
;MQYTGNLGLKKPEGTDVVNIDDLNQNFDVLDVEVTKLATASQAGRMSAADKAKLDGIESGAQRNTVASVNNKTGAVTLTASDVGASPTGHTHTFAEITSKPTTLAGYGITDAIPASQKGAANGVASLDSDTKVPTSQLPSASTSAPGIVQLVDSTSSTSTTQAPTANAVKQVNDAIAAHSADYVKHITAAERTAWNNAEQNAKNFVLQANPNKVKNSSFQFGLAGWVNTCSHFFVGQTLNLGSFVDHFSAVSANEWHVLDNTQRIPCWNGGVYVTISAWFYSLSQTHGNICVELYGNGNPQILGQLRADLNRDWHRKTDTFFIPSGTTEVWIKFVVGGDPQGMPSGSKAVTRIKFEYGTQATPYSQESDFFYVNDGKAQLKSAIIGKGGTVTQAGAVPTFDELNTGVNSIPTGKKWASGQVSSTSSVTIRGLAFRPSLVVVENIGGGQYSVNGRIVYWQVNDNLDQTYYSYGGIVSHTTWSIYTDGFSINLPEVASYKWIAIE
;
A
#
# COMPACT_ATOMS: atom_id res chain seq x y z
N MET A 1 -160.56 -57.96 -91.62
CA MET A 1 -159.78 -57.22 -90.61
C MET A 1 -158.28 -57.38 -90.86
N GLN A 2 -157.51 -56.27 -90.85
CA GLN A 2 -156.04 -56.23 -91.04
C GLN A 2 -155.29 -55.90 -89.73
N TYR A 3 -153.95 -55.85 -89.76
CA TYR A 3 -153.09 -55.44 -88.64
C TYR A 3 -152.10 -54.33 -89.02
N THR A 4 -151.73 -53.45 -88.08
CA THR A 4 -150.70 -52.41 -88.31
C THR A 4 -149.29 -52.99 -88.33
N GLY A 5 -148.38 -52.40 -89.13
CA GLY A 5 -147.05 -52.96 -89.36
C GLY A 5 -146.08 -52.92 -88.17
N ASN A 6 -146.19 -51.93 -87.28
CA ASN A 6 -145.26 -51.78 -86.15
C ASN A 6 -145.72 -52.52 -84.91
N LEU A 7 -147.00 -52.36 -84.55
CA LEU A 7 -147.55 -52.85 -83.28
C LEU A 7 -148.57 -53.98 -83.48
N GLY A 8 -148.86 -54.39 -84.72
CA GLY A 8 -149.79 -55.50 -84.97
C GLY A 8 -151.19 -55.23 -84.43
N LEU A 9 -151.67 -53.98 -84.52
CA LEU A 9 -152.99 -53.59 -84.02
C LEU A 9 -154.05 -53.89 -85.06
N LYS A 10 -155.16 -54.51 -84.66
CA LYS A 10 -156.34 -54.79 -85.47
C LYS A 10 -156.92 -53.53 -86.09
N LYS A 11 -156.96 -53.47 -87.41
CA LYS A 11 -157.48 -52.35 -88.18
C LYS A 11 -158.67 -52.84 -89.02
N PRO A 12 -159.90 -52.37 -88.72
CA PRO A 12 -161.09 -52.74 -89.49
C PRO A 12 -161.06 -52.23 -90.93
N GLU A 13 -161.70 -52.97 -91.83
CA GLU A 13 -161.97 -52.56 -93.21
C GLU A 13 -163.46 -52.26 -93.43
N GLY A 14 -163.82 -51.68 -94.58
CA GLY A 14 -165.15 -51.10 -94.81
C GLY A 14 -166.34 -52.07 -94.70
N THR A 15 -166.09 -53.38 -94.75
CA THR A 15 -167.11 -54.43 -94.55
C THR A 15 -166.99 -55.16 -93.21
N ASP A 16 -165.96 -54.88 -92.43
CA ASP A 16 -165.76 -55.51 -91.12
C ASP A 16 -166.62 -54.82 -90.06
N VAL A 17 -167.32 -55.62 -89.25
CA VAL A 17 -167.98 -55.10 -88.05
C VAL A 17 -166.94 -55.01 -86.94
N VAL A 18 -166.62 -53.79 -86.51
CA VAL A 18 -165.75 -53.55 -85.36
C VAL A 18 -166.48 -54.01 -84.11
N ASN A 19 -165.99 -55.06 -83.45
CA ASN A 19 -166.44 -55.41 -82.11
C ASN A 19 -165.53 -54.74 -81.06
N ILE A 20 -166.04 -54.63 -79.84
CA ILE A 20 -165.33 -53.97 -78.74
C ILE A 20 -164.06 -54.72 -78.32
N ASP A 21 -164.02 -56.04 -78.53
CA ASP A 21 -162.89 -56.87 -78.15
C ASP A 21 -161.66 -56.56 -79.02
N ASP A 22 -161.86 -56.26 -80.30
CA ASP A 22 -160.77 -55.86 -81.20
C ASP A 22 -160.16 -54.51 -80.82
N LEU A 23 -160.98 -53.57 -80.35
CA LEU A 23 -160.52 -52.28 -79.82
C LEU A 23 -159.76 -52.46 -78.50
N ASN A 24 -160.30 -53.23 -77.57
CA ASN A 24 -159.66 -53.48 -76.28
C ASN A 24 -158.30 -54.16 -76.46
N GLN A 25 -158.21 -55.17 -77.32
CA GLN A 25 -156.93 -55.84 -77.61
C GLN A 25 -155.88 -54.87 -78.19
N ASN A 26 -156.29 -53.92 -79.02
CA ASN A 26 -155.36 -52.91 -79.52
C ASN A 26 -154.88 -51.97 -78.43
N PHE A 27 -155.77 -51.52 -77.55
CA PHE A 27 -155.40 -50.65 -76.45
C PHE A 27 -154.48 -51.37 -75.46
N ASP A 28 -154.70 -52.66 -75.21
CA ASP A 28 -153.81 -53.47 -74.38
C ASP A 28 -152.40 -53.55 -74.99
N VAL A 29 -152.30 -53.80 -76.30
CA VAL A 29 -150.99 -53.82 -77.00
C VAL A 29 -150.32 -52.44 -76.96
N LEU A 30 -151.09 -51.36 -77.13
CA LEU A 30 -150.54 -50.01 -77.13
C LEU A 30 -150.03 -49.60 -75.75
N ASP A 31 -150.77 -49.93 -74.68
CA ASP A 31 -150.42 -49.61 -73.28
C ASP A 31 -149.10 -50.28 -72.86
N VAL A 32 -148.90 -51.54 -73.29
CA VAL A 32 -147.64 -52.26 -73.07
C VAL A 32 -146.47 -51.60 -73.81
N GLU A 33 -146.67 -51.17 -75.06
CA GLU A 33 -145.58 -50.66 -75.89
C GLU A 33 -145.17 -49.23 -75.54
N VAL A 34 -146.12 -48.35 -75.20
CA VAL A 34 -145.81 -46.95 -74.84
C VAL A 34 -145.11 -46.81 -73.49
N THR A 35 -145.23 -47.81 -72.62
CA THR A 35 -144.60 -47.85 -71.30
C THR A 35 -143.23 -48.51 -71.29
N LYS A 36 -142.76 -49.09 -72.41
CA LYS A 36 -141.42 -49.70 -72.48
C LYS A 36 -140.31 -48.69 -72.19
N LEU A 37 -139.58 -48.95 -71.12
CA LEU A 37 -138.37 -48.23 -70.75
C LEU A 37 -137.16 -48.86 -71.44
N ALA A 38 -136.22 -48.02 -71.88
CA ALA A 38 -134.96 -48.53 -72.39
C ALA A 38 -134.15 -49.16 -71.26
N THR A 39 -133.66 -50.37 -71.50
CA THR A 39 -132.72 -51.05 -70.62
C THR A 39 -131.35 -51.06 -71.27
N ALA A 40 -130.33 -51.54 -70.55
CA ALA A 40 -128.98 -51.63 -71.09
C ALA A 40 -128.86 -52.61 -72.29
N SER A 41 -129.83 -53.50 -72.50
CA SER A 41 -129.80 -54.54 -73.54
C SER A 41 -130.96 -54.49 -74.53
N GLN A 42 -132.03 -53.75 -74.22
CA GLN A 42 -133.15 -53.52 -75.15
C GLN A 42 -133.42 -52.03 -75.29
N ALA A 43 -133.55 -51.60 -76.54
CA ALA A 43 -134.04 -50.27 -76.84
C ALA A 43 -135.49 -50.13 -76.34
N GLY A 44 -135.76 -49.02 -75.65
CA GLY A 44 -137.10 -48.52 -75.42
C GLY A 44 -137.29 -47.28 -76.28
N ARG A 45 -137.68 -46.16 -75.66
CA ARG A 45 -137.74 -44.86 -76.36
C ARG A 45 -136.38 -44.20 -76.63
N MET A 46 -135.30 -44.72 -76.04
CA MET A 46 -133.92 -44.34 -76.33
C MET A 46 -133.10 -45.61 -76.64
N SER A 47 -131.97 -45.46 -77.35
CA SER A 47 -131.11 -46.61 -77.66
C SER A 47 -130.49 -47.19 -76.40
N ALA A 48 -130.27 -48.52 -76.38
CA ALA A 48 -129.58 -49.19 -75.27
C ALA A 48 -128.16 -48.62 -75.06
N ALA A 49 -127.50 -48.19 -76.14
CA ALA A 49 -126.15 -47.62 -76.09
C ALA A 49 -126.11 -46.25 -75.40
N ASP A 50 -127.11 -45.39 -75.62
CA ASP A 50 -127.17 -44.09 -74.95
C ASP A 50 -127.50 -44.26 -73.46
N LYS A 51 -128.34 -45.24 -73.11
CA LYS A 51 -128.65 -45.54 -71.71
C LYS A 51 -127.42 -46.06 -70.97
N ALA A 52 -126.63 -46.94 -71.58
CA ALA A 52 -125.38 -47.43 -71.01
C ALA A 52 -124.36 -46.30 -70.78
N LYS A 53 -124.26 -45.33 -71.69
CA LYS A 53 -123.38 -44.16 -71.51
C LYS A 53 -123.84 -43.26 -70.36
N LEU A 54 -125.14 -43.08 -70.20
CA LEU A 54 -125.69 -42.27 -69.11
C LEU A 54 -125.58 -42.98 -67.75
N ASP A 55 -125.69 -44.31 -67.71
CA ASP A 55 -125.57 -45.10 -66.47
C ASP A 55 -124.15 -45.07 -65.87
N GLY A 56 -123.13 -44.84 -66.70
CA GLY A 56 -121.74 -44.73 -66.26
C GLY A 56 -121.36 -43.39 -65.62
N ILE A 57 -122.28 -42.41 -65.58
CA ILE A 57 -122.01 -41.08 -65.03
C ILE A 57 -122.62 -40.99 -63.62
N GLU A 58 -121.77 -40.77 -62.60
CA GLU A 58 -122.23 -40.51 -61.24
C GLU A 58 -123.08 -39.23 -61.15
N SER A 59 -124.10 -39.26 -60.30
CA SER A 59 -125.02 -38.13 -60.13
C SER A 59 -124.29 -36.85 -59.70
N GLY A 60 -124.29 -35.83 -60.56
CA GLY A 60 -123.78 -34.48 -60.25
C GLY A 60 -122.36 -34.13 -60.69
N ALA A 61 -121.68 -34.96 -61.50
CA ALA A 61 -120.30 -34.71 -61.93
C ALA A 61 -120.10 -33.38 -62.73
N GLN A 62 -118.99 -32.65 -62.45
CA GLN A 62 -118.56 -31.40 -63.11
C GLN A 62 -117.09 -31.46 -63.61
N ARG A 63 -116.67 -30.54 -64.49
CA ARG A 63 -115.40 -30.61 -65.25
C ARG A 63 -114.15 -30.10 -64.46
N ASN A 64 -113.37 -31.02 -63.87
CA ASN A 64 -111.96 -30.93 -63.39
C ASN A 64 -111.51 -29.72 -62.53
N THR A 65 -111.32 -29.88 -61.21
CA THR A 65 -110.72 -28.88 -60.28
C THR A 65 -109.60 -29.47 -59.39
N VAL A 66 -108.56 -28.68 -59.09
CA VAL A 66 -107.41 -29.02 -58.20
C VAL A 66 -107.86 -29.19 -56.74
N ALA A 67 -107.36 -30.22 -56.04
CA ALA A 67 -107.84 -30.62 -54.72
C ALA A 67 -107.44 -29.68 -53.55
N SER A 68 -106.20 -29.18 -53.46
CA SER A 68 -105.75 -28.16 -52.47
C SER A 68 -104.31 -27.68 -52.72
N VAL A 69 -104.02 -26.40 -52.47
CA VAL A 69 -102.66 -25.85 -52.25
C VAL A 69 -102.72 -24.90 -51.04
N ASN A 70 -102.01 -25.26 -49.96
CA ASN A 70 -101.98 -24.49 -48.70
C ASN A 70 -103.38 -24.05 -48.22
N ASN A 71 -104.30 -25.02 -48.15
CA ASN A 71 -105.70 -24.86 -47.73
C ASN A 71 -106.59 -24.01 -48.65
N LYS A 72 -106.14 -23.63 -49.85
CA LYS A 72 -106.98 -23.02 -50.89
C LYS A 72 -107.34 -24.04 -51.98
N THR A 73 -108.58 -24.01 -52.48
CA THR A 73 -109.08 -24.86 -53.57
C THR A 73 -109.56 -24.00 -54.75
N GLY A 74 -109.65 -24.58 -55.96
CA GLY A 74 -110.05 -23.85 -57.18
C GLY A 74 -108.89 -23.15 -57.89
N ALA A 75 -109.13 -21.95 -58.46
CA ALA A 75 -108.09 -21.13 -59.09
C ALA A 75 -107.23 -20.46 -58.01
N VAL A 76 -105.97 -20.88 -57.87
CA VAL A 76 -105.09 -20.43 -56.78
C VAL A 76 -104.07 -19.42 -57.29
N THR A 77 -104.14 -18.18 -56.79
CA THR A 77 -103.07 -17.18 -56.90
C THR A 77 -102.40 -17.07 -55.53
N LEU A 78 -101.07 -17.22 -55.47
CA LEU A 78 -100.30 -17.17 -54.22
C LEU A 78 -99.45 -15.92 -54.11
N THR A 79 -99.30 -15.40 -52.89
CA THR A 79 -98.24 -14.45 -52.52
C THR A 79 -97.19 -15.12 -51.63
N ALA A 80 -96.02 -14.51 -51.45
CA ALA A 80 -94.97 -15.07 -50.60
C ALA A 80 -95.47 -15.36 -49.17
N SER A 81 -96.33 -14.50 -48.62
CA SER A 81 -96.93 -14.67 -47.30
C SER A 81 -97.79 -15.93 -47.17
N ASP A 82 -98.42 -16.38 -48.26
CA ASP A 82 -99.28 -17.56 -48.20
C ASP A 82 -98.49 -18.80 -47.80
N VAL A 83 -97.28 -18.99 -48.33
CA VAL A 83 -96.47 -20.20 -48.06
C VAL A 83 -95.41 -19.99 -46.98
N GLY A 84 -95.51 -18.90 -46.21
CA GLY A 84 -94.48 -18.51 -45.25
C GLY A 84 -93.13 -18.16 -45.90
N ALA A 85 -93.11 -17.92 -47.21
CA ALA A 85 -91.94 -17.43 -47.92
C ALA A 85 -91.77 -15.94 -47.62
N SER A 86 -90.53 -15.54 -47.44
CA SER A 86 -90.25 -14.15 -47.15
C SER A 86 -90.45 -13.28 -48.41
N PRO A 87 -90.99 -12.05 -48.29
CA PRO A 87 -91.05 -11.12 -49.42
C PRO A 87 -89.64 -10.83 -49.96
N THR A 88 -89.55 -10.39 -51.22
CA THR A 88 -88.28 -10.11 -51.94
C THR A 88 -87.29 -9.23 -51.17
N GLY A 89 -87.75 -8.49 -50.15
CA GLY A 89 -86.91 -7.96 -49.08
C GLY A 89 -87.54 -8.16 -47.71
N HIS A 90 -86.78 -8.68 -46.77
CA HIS A 90 -87.10 -8.70 -45.34
C HIS A 90 -85.82 -8.47 -44.54
N THR A 91 -85.95 -8.02 -43.29
CA THR A 91 -84.84 -7.81 -42.37
C THR A 91 -85.06 -8.64 -41.12
N HIS A 92 -83.99 -9.23 -40.60
CA HIS A 92 -83.97 -9.81 -39.25
C HIS A 92 -83.21 -8.87 -38.34
N THR A 93 -83.73 -8.65 -37.13
CA THR A 93 -82.93 -8.05 -36.06
C THR A 93 -81.84 -9.05 -35.66
N PHE A 94 -80.68 -8.55 -35.25
CA PHE A 94 -79.58 -9.43 -34.82
C PHE A 94 -80.02 -10.39 -33.70
N ALA A 95 -80.95 -9.97 -32.83
CA ALA A 95 -81.49 -10.79 -31.75
C ALA A 95 -82.15 -12.09 -32.25
N GLU A 96 -82.87 -12.06 -33.37
CA GLU A 96 -83.67 -13.17 -33.93
C GLU A 96 -82.84 -14.31 -34.53
N ILE A 97 -81.53 -14.11 -34.71
CA ILE A 97 -80.62 -15.15 -35.19
C ILE A 97 -80.34 -16.15 -34.05
N THR A 98 -80.79 -17.40 -34.15
CA THR A 98 -80.71 -18.39 -33.06
C THR A 98 -79.39 -19.15 -32.97
N SER A 99 -78.56 -19.13 -34.03
CA SER A 99 -77.26 -19.80 -34.09
C SER A 99 -76.14 -18.81 -34.36
N LYS A 100 -76.02 -17.80 -33.49
CA LYS A 100 -74.98 -16.78 -33.63
C LYS A 100 -73.59 -17.40 -33.42
N PRO A 101 -72.61 -17.05 -34.25
CA PRO A 101 -71.23 -17.39 -33.97
C PRO A 101 -70.76 -16.95 -32.58
N THR A 102 -69.85 -17.68 -31.96
CA THR A 102 -69.25 -17.34 -30.65
C THR A 102 -67.82 -16.83 -30.77
N THR A 103 -67.28 -16.79 -31.99
CA THR A 103 -65.91 -16.36 -32.29
C THR A 103 -65.92 -15.24 -33.32
N LEU A 104 -64.88 -14.40 -33.29
CA LEU A 104 -64.69 -13.31 -34.26
C LEU A 104 -64.68 -13.83 -35.70
N ALA A 105 -63.98 -14.95 -35.95
CA ALA A 105 -63.91 -15.59 -37.27
C ALA A 105 -65.29 -16.06 -37.76
N GLY A 106 -66.13 -16.58 -36.86
CA GLY A 106 -67.47 -17.00 -37.24
C GLY A 106 -68.39 -15.83 -37.59
N TYR A 107 -68.15 -14.63 -37.05
CA TYR A 107 -68.80 -13.39 -37.49
C TYR A 107 -68.15 -12.74 -38.72
N GLY A 108 -67.04 -13.27 -39.22
CA GLY A 108 -66.27 -12.67 -40.31
C GLY A 108 -65.52 -11.39 -39.94
N ILE A 109 -65.29 -11.14 -38.65
CA ILE A 109 -64.55 -9.95 -38.17
C ILE A 109 -63.05 -10.21 -38.30
N THR A 110 -62.38 -9.45 -39.16
CA THR A 110 -60.94 -9.65 -39.49
C THR A 110 -60.01 -8.60 -38.87
N ASP A 111 -60.54 -7.52 -38.32
CA ASP A 111 -59.81 -6.37 -37.78
C ASP A 111 -59.79 -6.33 -36.24
N ALA A 112 -60.32 -7.35 -35.57
CA ALA A 112 -60.32 -7.48 -34.12
C ALA A 112 -59.19 -8.40 -33.62
N ILE A 113 -58.70 -8.13 -32.41
CA ILE A 113 -57.73 -8.98 -31.72
C ILE A 113 -58.45 -10.18 -31.07
N PRO A 114 -58.14 -11.44 -31.46
CA PRO A 114 -58.69 -12.63 -30.83
C PRO A 114 -58.25 -12.76 -29.36
N ALA A 115 -59.11 -13.33 -28.52
CA ALA A 115 -58.79 -13.60 -27.11
C ALA A 115 -57.53 -14.47 -26.96
N SER A 116 -57.29 -15.39 -27.90
CA SER A 116 -56.10 -16.25 -27.94
C SER A 116 -54.78 -15.49 -28.17
N GLN A 117 -54.83 -14.25 -28.67
CA GLN A 117 -53.64 -13.42 -28.89
C GLN A 117 -53.35 -12.49 -27.70
N LYS A 118 -54.28 -12.28 -26.77
CA LYS A 118 -54.08 -11.36 -25.64
C LYS A 118 -53.20 -12.01 -24.58
N GLY A 119 -52.04 -11.42 -24.30
CA GLY A 119 -51.07 -11.93 -23.32
C GLY A 119 -50.39 -13.24 -23.71
N ALA A 120 -50.57 -13.70 -24.96
CA ALA A 120 -49.92 -14.89 -25.48
C ALA A 120 -48.54 -14.57 -26.09
N ALA A 121 -47.64 -15.57 -26.13
CA ALA A 121 -46.38 -15.44 -26.85
C ALA A 121 -46.63 -15.14 -28.34
N ASN A 122 -45.89 -14.18 -28.90
CA ASN A 122 -46.10 -13.63 -30.25
C ASN A 122 -47.46 -12.97 -30.48
N GLY A 123 -48.22 -12.69 -29.42
CA GLY A 123 -49.50 -11.98 -29.46
C GLY A 123 -49.35 -10.50 -29.13
N VAL A 124 -50.41 -9.93 -28.55
CA VAL A 124 -50.45 -8.54 -28.08
C VAL A 124 -50.45 -8.47 -26.56
N ALA A 125 -49.72 -7.52 -25.99
CA ALA A 125 -49.75 -7.26 -24.56
C ALA A 125 -51.15 -6.75 -24.13
N SER A 126 -51.65 -7.21 -22.97
CA SER A 126 -52.88 -6.68 -22.38
C SER A 126 -52.56 -5.54 -21.41
N LEU A 127 -53.55 -4.71 -21.09
CA LEU A 127 -53.46 -3.73 -20.01
C LEU A 127 -54.19 -4.24 -18.76
N ASP A 128 -53.66 -3.92 -17.58
CA ASP A 128 -54.33 -4.08 -16.29
C ASP A 128 -55.35 -2.95 -16.03
N SER A 129 -55.95 -2.95 -14.83
CA SER A 129 -56.90 -1.92 -14.40
C SER A 129 -56.31 -0.51 -14.36
N ASP A 130 -54.98 -0.41 -14.23
CA ASP A 130 -54.25 0.86 -14.19
C ASP A 130 -53.79 1.29 -15.58
N THR A 131 -54.30 0.63 -16.63
CA THR A 131 -53.96 0.88 -18.05
C THR A 131 -52.50 0.64 -18.38
N LYS A 132 -51.81 -0.22 -17.63
CA LYS A 132 -50.39 -0.59 -17.84
C LYS A 132 -50.26 -2.04 -18.27
N VAL A 133 -49.15 -2.38 -18.92
CA VAL A 133 -48.84 -3.79 -19.18
C VAL A 133 -48.52 -4.49 -17.85
N PRO A 134 -49.22 -5.59 -17.49
CA PRO A 134 -48.93 -6.33 -16.26
C PRO A 134 -47.47 -6.79 -16.21
N THR A 135 -46.84 -6.73 -15.04
CA THR A 135 -45.44 -7.14 -14.86
C THR A 135 -45.19 -8.61 -15.22
N SER A 136 -46.22 -9.46 -15.17
CA SER A 136 -46.15 -10.86 -15.61
C SER A 136 -45.94 -11.03 -17.12
N GLN A 137 -46.20 -9.98 -17.92
CA GLN A 137 -45.97 -9.96 -19.37
C GLN A 137 -44.64 -9.28 -19.73
N LEU A 138 -43.84 -8.87 -18.74
CA LEU A 138 -42.54 -8.23 -18.92
C LEU A 138 -41.43 -9.12 -18.34
N PRO A 139 -40.32 -9.35 -19.07
CA PRO A 139 -39.18 -10.07 -18.51
C PRO A 139 -38.45 -9.23 -17.46
N SER A 140 -37.93 -9.87 -16.41
CA SER A 140 -36.93 -9.25 -15.53
C SER A 140 -35.63 -9.01 -16.30
N ALA A 141 -34.96 -7.89 -16.02
CA ALA A 141 -33.65 -7.65 -16.62
C ALA A 141 -32.59 -8.63 -16.12
N SER A 142 -31.60 -8.88 -16.97
CA SER A 142 -30.36 -9.58 -16.63
C SER A 142 -29.14 -8.85 -17.20
N THR A 143 -27.94 -9.33 -16.89
CA THR A 143 -26.70 -8.81 -17.50
C THR A 143 -26.57 -9.10 -19.00
N SER A 144 -27.44 -9.95 -19.55
CA SER A 144 -27.41 -10.37 -20.95
C SER A 144 -28.70 -10.06 -21.73
N ALA A 145 -29.78 -9.63 -21.04
CA ALA A 145 -31.05 -9.32 -21.66
C ALA A 145 -31.72 -8.10 -21.00
N PRO A 146 -32.23 -7.13 -21.78
CA PRO A 146 -32.99 -6.01 -21.24
C PRO A 146 -34.33 -6.49 -20.64
N GLY A 147 -34.78 -5.81 -19.58
CA GLY A 147 -36.04 -6.11 -18.89
C GLY A 147 -36.34 -5.08 -17.80
N ILE A 148 -37.27 -5.39 -16.91
CA ILE A 148 -37.58 -4.52 -15.75
C ILE A 148 -36.55 -4.74 -14.62
N VAL A 149 -36.00 -3.65 -14.07
CA VAL A 149 -35.11 -3.66 -12.90
C VAL A 149 -35.77 -2.90 -11.76
N GLN A 150 -35.78 -3.46 -10.56
CA GLN A 150 -36.19 -2.74 -9.34
C GLN A 150 -35.01 -1.89 -8.83
N LEU A 151 -35.28 -0.71 -8.28
CA LEU A 151 -34.23 0.20 -7.77
C LEU A 151 -34.10 0.07 -6.24
N VAL A 152 -32.86 0.14 -5.73
CA VAL A 152 -32.55 0.07 -4.30
C VAL A 152 -31.72 1.27 -3.84
N ASP A 153 -32.15 1.93 -2.76
CA ASP A 153 -31.51 3.12 -2.20
C ASP A 153 -30.55 2.83 -1.03
N SER A 154 -29.98 1.63 -1.00
CA SER A 154 -29.06 1.19 0.05
C SER A 154 -27.64 1.11 -0.47
N THR A 155 -26.68 1.66 0.28
CA THR A 155 -25.24 1.54 0.01
C THR A 155 -24.64 0.20 0.45
N SER A 156 -25.45 -0.68 1.08
CA SER A 156 -25.02 -1.98 1.60
C SER A 156 -25.82 -3.16 1.02
N SER A 157 -26.65 -2.92 0.00
CA SER A 157 -27.41 -3.98 -0.65
C SER A 157 -26.51 -5.05 -1.26
N THR A 158 -26.88 -6.31 -1.08
CA THR A 158 -26.26 -7.47 -1.75
C THR A 158 -27.13 -8.03 -2.87
N SER A 159 -28.22 -7.33 -3.23
CA SER A 159 -29.15 -7.78 -4.26
C SER A 159 -28.48 -7.86 -5.63
N THR A 160 -28.65 -8.99 -6.31
CA THR A 160 -28.23 -9.20 -7.69
C THR A 160 -29.33 -8.90 -8.70
N THR A 161 -30.54 -8.56 -8.23
CA THR A 161 -31.75 -8.35 -9.05
C THR A 161 -32.25 -6.90 -9.01
N GLN A 162 -31.60 -6.03 -8.25
CA GLN A 162 -31.94 -4.62 -8.12
C GLN A 162 -30.74 -3.74 -8.48
N ALA A 163 -30.98 -2.63 -9.18
CA ALA A 163 -29.94 -1.64 -9.47
C ALA A 163 -29.89 -0.57 -8.38
N PRO A 164 -28.71 -0.02 -8.06
CA PRO A 164 -28.61 1.09 -7.12
C PRO A 164 -29.28 2.35 -7.69
N THR A 165 -29.89 3.14 -6.81
CA THR A 165 -30.36 4.49 -7.14
C THR A 165 -29.18 5.45 -7.35
N ALA A 166 -29.41 6.58 -8.01
CA ALA A 166 -28.42 7.65 -8.10
C ALA A 166 -28.01 8.20 -6.72
N ASN A 167 -28.92 8.17 -5.74
CA ASN A 167 -28.63 8.61 -4.37
C ASN A 167 -27.67 7.65 -3.66
N ALA A 168 -27.85 6.33 -3.74
CA ALA A 168 -26.91 5.35 -3.20
C ALA A 168 -25.51 5.49 -3.83
N VAL A 169 -25.43 5.66 -5.16
CA VAL A 169 -24.15 5.90 -5.86
C VAL A 169 -23.49 7.20 -5.39
N LYS A 170 -24.28 8.27 -5.23
CA LYS A 170 -23.77 9.55 -4.72
C LYS A 170 -23.20 9.41 -3.32
N GLN A 171 -23.90 8.74 -2.41
CA GLN A 171 -23.44 8.54 -1.04
C GLN A 171 -22.10 7.79 -0.99
N VAL A 172 -21.91 6.77 -1.82
CA VAL A 172 -20.63 6.07 -1.96
C VAL A 172 -19.55 7.00 -2.50
N ASN A 173 -19.85 7.78 -3.55
CA ASN A 173 -18.90 8.73 -4.12
C ASN A 173 -18.50 9.83 -3.12
N ASP A 174 -19.44 10.38 -2.36
CA ASP A 174 -19.18 11.36 -1.31
C ASP A 174 -18.29 10.76 -0.21
N ALA A 175 -18.55 9.50 0.19
CA ALA A 175 -17.73 8.80 1.17
C ALA A 175 -16.30 8.55 0.67
N ILE A 176 -16.13 8.19 -0.60
CA ILE A 176 -14.82 8.03 -1.24
C ILE A 176 -14.08 9.36 -1.33
N ALA A 177 -14.76 10.44 -1.72
CA ALA A 177 -14.18 11.78 -1.78
C ALA A 177 -13.74 12.26 -0.39
N ALA A 178 -14.57 12.02 0.64
CA ALA A 178 -14.23 12.32 2.02
C ALA A 178 -13.03 11.49 2.50
N HIS A 179 -12.96 10.20 2.15
CA HIS A 179 -11.82 9.34 2.46
C HIS A 179 -10.53 9.82 1.75
N SER A 180 -10.61 10.19 0.47
CA SER A 180 -9.46 10.71 -0.28
C SER A 180 -8.94 12.05 0.24
N ALA A 181 -9.79 12.83 0.91
CA ALA A 181 -9.40 14.08 1.57
C ALA A 181 -8.89 13.87 3.00
N ASP A 182 -8.93 12.64 3.52
CA ASP A 182 -8.60 12.32 4.91
C ASP A 182 -7.12 11.94 5.07
N TYR A 183 -6.28 12.93 5.31
CA TYR A 183 -4.85 12.73 5.63
C TYR A 183 -4.61 12.26 7.08
N VAL A 184 -5.68 12.11 7.88
CA VAL A 184 -5.60 11.76 9.30
C VAL A 184 -5.86 10.27 9.52
N LYS A 185 -6.83 9.65 8.82
CA LYS A 185 -7.29 8.27 9.07
C LYS A 185 -6.45 7.13 8.48
N HIS A 186 -5.43 7.41 7.65
CA HIS A 186 -4.55 6.33 7.14
C HIS A 186 -3.62 5.75 8.21
N ILE A 187 -3.40 6.46 9.31
CA ILE A 187 -2.76 5.98 10.53
C ILE A 187 -3.62 6.44 11.71
N THR A 188 -3.94 5.55 12.64
CA THR A 188 -4.68 5.93 13.85
C THR A 188 -3.92 7.01 14.63
N ALA A 189 -4.61 7.79 15.46
CA ALA A 189 -3.95 8.78 16.33
C ALA A 189 -2.89 8.12 17.24
N ALA A 190 -3.13 6.87 17.64
CA ALA A 190 -2.18 6.05 18.40
C ALA A 190 -0.93 5.71 17.58
N GLU A 191 -1.07 5.26 16.34
CA GLU A 191 0.06 4.95 15.44
C GLU A 191 0.87 6.20 15.11
N ARG A 192 0.21 7.34 14.88
CA ARG A 192 0.88 8.64 14.68
C ARG A 192 1.71 9.04 15.90
N THR A 193 1.16 8.85 17.09
CA THR A 193 1.87 9.10 18.34
C THR A 193 3.08 8.16 18.49
N ALA A 194 2.90 6.88 18.16
CA ALA A 194 3.98 5.89 18.19
C ALA A 194 5.12 6.23 17.21
N TRP A 195 4.79 6.66 15.99
CA TRP A 195 5.78 7.08 14.99
C TRP A 195 6.52 8.35 15.40
N ASN A 196 5.81 9.37 15.89
CA ASN A 196 6.44 10.59 16.40
C ASN A 196 7.40 10.29 17.56
N ASN A 197 7.00 9.38 18.46
CA ASN A 197 7.86 8.93 19.56
C ASN A 197 9.09 8.14 19.04
N ALA A 198 8.92 7.28 18.03
CA ALA A 198 10.02 6.55 17.42
C ALA A 198 11.02 7.48 16.73
N GLU A 199 10.55 8.52 16.04
CA GLU A 199 11.40 9.56 15.44
C GLU A 199 12.18 10.33 16.50
N GLN A 200 11.53 10.72 17.60
CA GLN A 200 12.20 11.38 18.72
C GLN A 200 13.25 10.49 19.37
N ASN A 201 12.96 9.20 19.54
CA ASN A 201 13.92 8.23 20.06
C ASN A 201 15.13 8.06 19.13
N ALA A 202 14.91 8.03 17.82
CA ALA A 202 15.99 7.98 16.83
C ALA A 202 16.87 9.25 16.88
N LYS A 203 16.26 10.44 17.01
CA LYS A 203 17.00 11.71 17.19
C LYS A 203 17.82 11.72 18.47
N ASN A 204 17.27 11.21 19.57
CA ASN A 204 17.99 11.08 20.85
C ASN A 204 19.18 10.12 20.75
N PHE A 205 19.03 9.00 20.01
CA PHE A 205 20.13 8.05 19.78
C PHE A 205 21.31 8.66 19.01
N VAL A 206 21.03 9.50 18.00
CA VAL A 206 22.07 10.21 17.24
C VAL A 206 22.79 11.25 18.09
N LEU A 207 22.09 11.92 19.01
CA LEU A 207 22.70 12.87 19.97
C LEU A 207 23.61 12.15 20.99
N GLN A 208 23.22 10.96 21.45
CA GLN A 208 24.00 10.13 22.38
C GLN A 208 25.29 9.53 21.78
N ALA A 209 25.43 9.50 20.45
CA ALA A 209 26.65 9.01 19.81
C ALA A 209 27.84 9.98 19.95
N ASN A 210 27.62 11.24 20.32
CA ASN A 210 28.68 12.23 20.58
C ASN A 210 28.26 13.21 21.70
N PRO A 211 28.05 12.72 22.93
CA PRO A 211 27.27 13.43 23.93
C PRO A 211 28.02 14.67 24.45
N ASN A 212 29.34 14.58 24.68
CA ASN A 212 30.13 15.70 25.16
C ASN A 212 31.05 16.28 24.08
N LYS A 213 30.96 17.59 23.83
CA LYS A 213 31.87 18.32 22.93
C LYS A 213 33.10 18.91 23.61
N VAL A 214 33.17 18.94 24.95
CA VAL A 214 34.30 19.50 25.69
C VAL A 214 35.45 18.50 25.79
N LYS A 215 36.62 18.92 25.34
CA LYS A 215 37.87 18.19 25.45
C LYS A 215 38.44 18.21 26.88
N ASN A 216 38.92 17.05 27.34
CA ASN A 216 39.62 16.77 28.58
C ASN A 216 38.83 17.28 29.78
N SER A 217 37.52 17.03 29.75
CA SER A 217 36.59 17.63 30.71
C SER A 217 36.55 16.93 32.06
N SER A 218 37.14 15.75 32.15
CA SER A 218 37.43 15.03 33.40
C SER A 218 38.87 15.25 33.89
N PHE A 219 39.69 16.04 33.18
CA PHE A 219 41.07 16.36 33.56
C PHE A 219 42.02 15.15 33.70
N GLN A 220 41.68 14.01 33.09
CA GLN A 220 42.51 12.79 33.12
C GLN A 220 43.92 13.00 32.51
N PHE A 221 44.05 13.96 31.60
CA PHE A 221 45.32 14.34 30.97
C PHE A 221 45.88 15.64 31.57
N GLY A 222 45.63 15.87 32.86
CA GLY A 222 45.97 17.12 33.53
C GLY A 222 45.22 18.31 32.93
N LEU A 223 45.90 19.44 32.78
CA LEU A 223 45.34 20.67 32.19
C LEU A 223 45.52 20.75 30.66
N ALA A 224 45.78 19.65 29.96
CA ALA A 224 45.88 19.66 28.50
C ALA A 224 44.59 20.21 27.87
N GLY A 225 44.70 21.24 27.01
CA GLY A 225 43.54 21.93 26.41
C GLY A 225 42.86 22.95 27.34
N TRP A 226 43.43 23.22 28.51
CA TRP A 226 42.96 24.23 29.46
C TRP A 226 44.09 25.20 29.81
N VAL A 227 43.77 26.50 29.92
CA VAL A 227 44.70 27.56 30.30
C VAL A 227 44.34 28.05 31.69
N ASN A 228 45.22 27.80 32.65
CA ASN A 228 45.11 28.33 34.01
C ASN A 228 45.66 29.76 34.03
N THR A 229 44.78 30.76 34.04
CA THR A 229 45.18 32.17 33.92
C THR A 229 45.69 32.77 35.23
N CYS A 230 45.54 32.06 36.35
CA CYS A 230 45.82 32.57 37.69
C CYS A 230 46.82 31.73 38.48
N SER A 231 47.38 30.65 37.92
CA SER A 231 48.30 29.70 38.60
C SER A 231 47.74 28.98 39.84
N HIS A 232 46.45 29.08 40.13
CA HIS A 232 45.82 28.51 41.34
C HIS A 232 45.01 27.22 41.10
N PHE A 233 44.79 26.83 39.84
CA PHE A 233 44.17 25.55 39.48
C PHE A 233 45.20 24.42 39.38
N PHE A 234 44.91 23.30 40.02
CA PHE A 234 45.75 22.09 39.99
C PHE A 234 44.88 20.85 39.81
N VAL A 235 45.48 19.79 39.27
CA VAL A 235 44.76 18.54 38.99
C VAL A 235 44.85 17.63 40.21
N GLY A 236 43.69 17.24 40.73
CA GLY A 236 43.54 16.24 41.78
C GLY A 236 42.99 14.93 41.22
N GLN A 237 43.07 13.87 42.02
CA GLN A 237 42.57 12.55 41.64
C GLN A 237 42.08 11.78 42.87
N THR A 238 40.93 11.11 42.74
CA THR A 238 40.40 10.18 43.76
C THR A 238 40.03 8.85 43.11
N LEU A 239 40.04 7.77 43.90
CA LEU A 239 39.70 6.43 43.40
C LEU A 239 38.25 6.31 42.89
N ASN A 240 37.32 7.06 43.49
CA ASN A 240 35.88 6.91 43.19
C ASN A 240 35.40 7.83 42.06
N LEU A 241 36.01 9.00 41.89
CA LEU A 241 35.58 10.00 40.91
C LEU A 241 36.52 10.09 39.70
N GLY A 242 37.77 9.64 39.86
CA GLY A 242 38.84 9.86 38.89
C GLY A 242 39.49 11.23 39.06
N SER A 243 39.98 11.79 37.95
CA SER A 243 40.65 13.08 37.92
C SER A 243 39.66 14.25 38.01
N PHE A 244 40.13 15.38 38.52
CA PHE A 244 39.39 16.63 38.64
C PHE A 244 40.35 17.82 38.66
N VAL A 245 39.85 19.03 38.45
CA VAL A 245 40.61 20.25 38.73
C VAL A 245 40.10 20.88 40.02
N ASP A 246 41.01 21.33 40.87
CA ASP A 246 40.72 22.00 42.12
C ASP A 246 41.41 23.37 42.18
N HIS A 247 40.80 24.26 42.94
CA HIS A 247 41.31 25.56 43.32
C HIS A 247 41.17 25.70 44.83
N PHE A 248 42.30 25.80 45.52
CA PHE A 248 42.34 25.82 46.98
C PHE A 248 42.62 27.21 47.57
N SER A 249 43.21 28.11 46.79
CA SER A 249 43.63 29.42 47.28
C SER A 249 42.43 30.31 47.61
N ALA A 250 42.65 31.31 48.46
CA ALA A 250 41.69 32.40 48.60
C ALA A 250 41.61 33.20 47.30
N VAL A 251 40.46 33.81 47.02
CA VAL A 251 40.24 34.72 45.89
C VAL A 251 39.90 36.09 46.45
N SER A 252 40.54 37.16 45.95
CA SER A 252 40.30 38.51 46.49
C SER A 252 38.89 39.00 46.15
N ALA A 253 38.44 40.04 46.87
CA ALA A 253 37.16 40.68 46.61
C ALA A 253 37.05 41.14 45.14
N ASN A 254 35.95 40.74 44.48
CA ASN A 254 35.63 41.01 43.06
C ASN A 254 36.63 40.41 42.04
N GLU A 255 37.58 39.59 42.48
CA GLU A 255 38.55 38.93 41.60
C GLU A 255 37.97 37.65 40.98
N TRP A 256 38.41 37.32 39.77
CA TRP A 256 38.02 36.10 39.07
C TRP A 256 39.25 35.27 38.72
N HIS A 257 39.28 34.03 39.20
CA HIS A 257 40.27 33.03 38.81
C HIS A 257 39.66 32.14 37.74
N VAL A 258 40.33 32.04 36.59
CA VAL A 258 39.75 31.44 35.40
C VAL A 258 40.62 30.29 34.88
N LEU A 259 39.96 29.18 34.57
CA LEU A 259 40.50 28.08 33.81
C LEU A 259 39.77 28.03 32.46
N ASP A 260 40.43 28.50 31.42
CA ASP A 260 39.84 28.70 30.09
C ASP A 260 40.05 27.47 29.21
N ASN A 261 39.00 26.92 28.61
CA ASN A 261 39.14 25.84 27.65
C ASN A 261 39.59 26.38 26.29
N THR A 262 40.66 25.83 25.74
CA THR A 262 41.21 26.30 24.45
C THR A 262 40.39 25.85 23.24
N GLN A 263 39.50 24.88 23.40
CA GLN A 263 38.66 24.40 22.31
C GLN A 263 37.59 25.44 21.97
N ARG A 264 37.48 25.77 20.69
CA ARG A 264 36.32 26.47 20.13
C ARG A 264 35.39 25.44 19.50
N ILE A 265 34.14 25.42 19.94
CA ILE A 265 33.10 24.49 19.50
C ILE A 265 32.27 25.23 18.44
N PRO A 266 32.32 24.83 17.16
CA PRO A 266 31.55 25.50 16.12
C PRO A 266 30.05 25.36 16.35
N CYS A 267 29.28 26.42 16.12
CA CYS A 267 27.81 26.36 16.10
C CYS A 267 27.30 26.92 14.77
N TRP A 268 26.67 26.07 13.95
CA TRP A 268 26.20 26.48 12.63
C TRP A 268 24.94 27.35 12.77
N ASN A 269 25.14 28.68 12.74
CA ASN A 269 24.12 29.75 12.72
C ASN A 269 23.36 30.06 14.04
N GLY A 270 23.79 29.48 15.18
CA GLY A 270 23.15 29.70 16.49
C GLY A 270 21.65 29.37 16.51
N GLY A 271 20.91 29.92 17.48
CA GLY A 271 19.45 29.74 17.60
C GLY A 271 19.05 28.37 18.16
N VAL A 272 19.89 27.78 19.00
CA VAL A 272 19.73 26.42 19.52
C VAL A 272 19.86 26.39 21.05
N TYR A 273 19.12 25.47 21.68
CA TYR A 273 19.35 25.13 23.08
C TYR A 273 20.50 24.14 23.20
N VAL A 274 21.29 24.32 24.25
CA VAL A 274 22.36 23.42 24.67
C VAL A 274 22.18 23.05 26.13
N THR A 275 22.75 21.93 26.53
CA THR A 275 22.74 21.46 27.91
C THR A 275 24.16 21.41 28.42
N ILE A 276 24.42 22.02 29.58
CA ILE A 276 25.70 21.90 30.29
C ILE A 276 25.48 21.09 31.56
N SER A 277 26.36 20.12 31.79
CA SER A 277 26.40 19.37 33.05
C SER A 277 27.82 19.39 33.63
N ALA A 278 27.95 19.45 34.94
CA ALA A 278 29.25 19.34 35.60
C ALA A 278 29.09 18.78 37.02
N TRP A 279 30.15 18.16 37.53
CA TRP A 279 30.25 17.72 38.92
C TRP A 279 31.12 18.70 39.68
N PHE A 280 30.57 19.32 40.72
CA PHE A 280 31.26 20.32 41.52
C PHE A 280 31.52 19.82 42.93
N TYR A 281 32.59 20.32 43.53
CA TYR A 281 32.85 20.24 44.97
C TYR A 281 33.01 21.66 45.51
N SER A 282 32.30 21.97 46.60
CA SER A 282 32.21 23.31 47.16
C SER A 282 32.11 23.30 48.69
N LEU A 283 32.52 22.21 49.34
CA LEU A 283 32.38 22.06 50.79
C LEU A 283 33.10 23.22 51.50
N SER A 284 32.46 23.77 52.54
CA SER A 284 32.95 24.93 53.30
C SER A 284 33.01 26.26 52.54
N GLN A 285 32.56 26.32 51.28
CA GLN A 285 32.36 27.57 50.55
C GLN A 285 30.92 28.04 50.76
N THR A 286 30.69 29.22 51.32
CA THR A 286 29.35 29.71 51.68
C THR A 286 28.89 30.93 50.89
N HIS A 287 29.79 31.58 50.15
CA HIS A 287 29.52 32.68 49.23
C HIS A 287 30.46 32.60 48.01
N GLY A 288 30.27 33.49 47.05
CA GLY A 288 31.00 33.54 45.78
C GLY A 288 30.57 32.54 44.73
N ASN A 289 31.23 32.59 43.57
CA ASN A 289 30.87 31.79 42.41
C ASN A 289 31.86 30.65 42.21
N ILE A 290 31.32 29.45 42.00
CA ILE A 290 32.02 28.28 41.48
C ILE A 290 31.15 27.81 40.31
N CYS A 291 31.56 28.10 39.08
CA CYS A 291 30.69 27.86 37.94
C CYS A 291 31.44 27.52 36.66
N VAL A 292 30.70 26.84 35.78
CA VAL A 292 31.07 26.62 34.40
C VAL A 292 30.32 27.66 33.56
N GLU A 293 31.05 28.50 32.85
CA GLU A 293 30.52 29.56 32.01
C GLU A 293 30.55 29.17 30.54
N LEU A 294 29.47 29.48 29.82
CA LEU A 294 29.37 29.38 28.38
C LEU A 294 29.65 30.73 27.73
N TYR A 295 30.62 30.77 26.83
CA TYR A 295 30.98 31.96 26.05
C TYR A 295 30.69 31.75 24.56
N GLY A 296 30.39 32.85 23.86
CA GLY A 296 30.21 32.89 22.40
C GLY A 296 31.10 33.94 21.72
N ASN A 297 31.22 33.86 20.39
CA ASN A 297 32.00 34.81 19.59
C ASN A 297 31.34 36.20 19.48
N GLY A 298 32.18 37.24 19.52
CA GLY A 298 31.76 38.64 19.69
C GLY A 298 31.94 39.06 21.15
N ASN A 299 33.09 39.67 21.47
CA ASN A 299 33.51 40.26 22.75
C ASN A 299 32.94 39.58 24.03
N PRO A 300 33.76 38.87 24.84
CA PRO A 300 33.34 37.74 25.69
C PRO A 300 32.02 37.95 26.45
N GLN A 301 30.90 37.64 25.79
CA GLN A 301 29.59 37.64 26.42
C GLN A 301 29.36 36.26 27.01
N ILE A 302 29.02 36.25 28.29
CA ILE A 302 28.56 35.06 28.99
C ILE A 302 27.15 34.77 28.49
N LEU A 303 26.96 33.64 27.82
CA LEU A 303 25.67 33.14 27.34
C LEU A 303 24.92 32.36 28.42
N GLY A 304 25.64 31.86 29.43
CA GLY A 304 25.08 31.06 30.50
C GLY A 304 26.11 30.70 31.57
N GLN A 305 25.65 30.45 32.79
CA GLN A 305 26.48 30.01 33.90
C GLN A 305 25.82 28.83 34.62
N LEU A 306 26.48 27.68 34.63
CA LEU A 306 26.09 26.56 35.46
C LEU A 306 26.80 26.68 36.82
N ARG A 307 26.07 27.10 37.85
CA ARG A 307 26.62 27.34 39.19
C ARG A 307 26.52 26.11 40.08
N ALA A 308 27.57 25.86 40.85
CA ALA A 308 27.57 24.88 41.94
C ALA A 308 26.59 25.31 43.05
N ASP A 309 26.04 24.32 43.76
CA ASP A 309 25.44 24.57 45.07
C ASP A 309 26.58 24.75 46.07
N LEU A 310 26.55 25.83 46.86
CA LEU A 310 27.58 26.13 47.84
C LEU A 310 27.48 25.21 49.07
N ASN A 311 28.61 24.98 49.74
CA ASN A 311 28.75 24.13 50.92
C ASN A 311 28.25 22.70 50.72
N ARG A 312 28.64 22.09 49.60
CA ARG A 312 28.26 20.73 49.23
C ARG A 312 29.49 19.92 48.87
N ASP A 313 29.47 18.65 49.29
CA ASP A 313 30.37 17.64 48.73
C ASP A 313 30.04 17.43 47.23
N TRP A 314 30.73 16.52 46.55
CA TRP A 314 30.56 16.23 45.13
C TRP A 314 29.08 16.11 44.73
N HIS A 315 28.62 17.06 43.91
CA HIS A 315 27.25 17.14 43.45
C HIS A 315 27.20 17.54 41.98
N ARG A 316 26.22 16.97 41.27
CA ARG A 316 25.99 17.27 39.86
C ARG A 316 25.06 18.47 39.73
N LYS A 317 25.39 19.35 38.78
CA LYS A 317 24.47 20.36 38.26
C LYS A 317 24.29 20.14 36.77
N THR A 318 23.10 20.40 36.29
CA THR A 318 22.73 20.33 34.88
C THR A 318 21.73 21.45 34.62
N ASP A 319 21.92 22.18 33.53
CA ASP A 319 21.00 23.22 33.10
C ASP A 319 21.06 23.43 31.58
N THR A 320 20.04 24.07 31.02
CA THR A 320 19.91 24.36 29.60
C THR A 320 20.12 25.84 29.32
N PHE A 321 20.90 26.15 28.29
CA PHE A 321 21.23 27.51 27.88
C PHE A 321 20.87 27.73 26.42
N PHE A 322 20.50 28.95 26.06
CA PHE A 322 20.17 29.32 24.68
C PHE A 322 21.38 29.99 24.03
N ILE A 323 21.81 29.47 22.88
CA ILE A 323 22.82 30.11 22.03
C ILE A 323 22.10 31.02 21.03
N PRO A 324 22.29 32.34 21.07
CA PRO A 324 21.64 33.28 20.15
C PRO A 324 21.98 32.99 18.68
N SER A 325 21.03 33.28 17.78
CA SER A 325 21.29 33.21 16.32
C SER A 325 22.42 34.16 15.93
N GLY A 326 23.27 33.75 15.00
CA GLY A 326 24.48 34.49 14.61
C GLY A 326 25.73 34.19 15.44
N THR A 327 25.61 33.44 16.55
CA THR A 327 26.79 32.85 17.21
C THR A 327 27.37 31.79 16.27
N THR A 328 28.68 31.84 15.98
CA THR A 328 29.38 30.89 15.10
C THR A 328 30.29 29.94 15.87
N GLU A 329 30.72 30.31 17.07
CA GLU A 329 31.55 29.46 17.94
C GLU A 329 31.25 29.72 19.41
N VAL A 330 31.34 28.67 20.23
CA VAL A 330 31.24 28.75 21.69
C VAL A 330 32.38 28.02 22.38
N TRP A 331 32.66 28.38 23.63
CA TRP A 331 33.62 27.67 24.48
C TRP A 331 33.24 27.77 25.94
N ILE A 332 33.92 26.98 26.76
CA ILE A 332 33.61 26.82 28.18
C ILE A 332 34.76 27.34 29.04
N LYS A 333 34.44 27.98 30.16
CA LYS A 333 35.40 28.32 31.21
C LYS A 333 34.94 27.75 32.54
N PHE A 334 35.88 27.28 33.35
CA PHE A 334 35.63 27.08 34.76
C PHE A 334 36.14 28.30 35.52
N VAL A 335 35.29 28.92 36.33
CA VAL A 335 35.63 30.14 37.04
C VAL A 335 35.29 30.04 38.51
N VAL A 336 36.12 30.71 39.30
CA VAL A 336 35.99 30.81 40.75
C VAL A 336 36.20 32.26 41.16
N GLY A 337 35.29 32.84 41.95
CA GLY A 337 35.43 34.20 42.45
C GLY A 337 34.20 35.09 42.22
N GLY A 338 34.45 36.37 41.95
CA GLY A 338 33.42 37.36 41.65
C GLY A 338 32.59 37.84 42.85
N ASP A 339 32.97 37.45 44.07
CA ASP A 339 32.27 37.84 45.28
C ASP A 339 32.80 39.16 45.83
N PRO A 340 31.95 40.13 46.21
CA PRO A 340 32.39 41.37 46.84
C PRO A 340 33.16 41.19 48.16
N GLN A 341 33.00 40.05 48.83
CA GLN A 341 33.69 39.73 50.09
C GLN A 341 34.98 38.91 49.86
N GLY A 342 35.29 38.55 48.62
CA GLY A 342 36.31 37.56 48.27
C GLY A 342 35.80 36.14 48.54
N MET A 343 36.66 35.13 48.37
CA MET A 343 36.34 33.75 48.74
C MET A 343 37.48 33.16 49.58
N PRO A 344 37.17 32.39 50.64
CA PRO A 344 38.19 31.80 51.49
C PRO A 344 38.98 30.68 50.77
N SER A 345 40.12 30.32 51.36
CA SER A 345 40.83 29.10 50.97
C SER A 345 40.00 27.85 51.26
N GLY A 346 40.17 26.82 50.45
CA GLY A 346 39.39 25.59 50.50
C GLY A 346 39.04 25.13 49.08
N SER A 347 38.80 23.83 48.93
CA SER A 347 38.61 23.21 47.62
C SER A 347 37.36 23.73 46.90
N LYS A 348 37.58 24.11 45.64
CA LYS A 348 36.60 24.63 44.68
C LYS A 348 36.85 23.87 43.39
N ALA A 349 36.25 22.69 43.29
CA ALA A 349 36.66 21.71 42.30
C ALA A 349 35.55 21.43 41.29
N VAL A 350 35.96 21.00 40.10
CA VAL A 350 35.05 20.53 39.05
C VAL A 350 35.64 19.32 38.32
N THR A 351 34.76 18.42 37.88
CA THR A 351 35.08 17.36 36.93
C THR A 351 33.91 17.09 36.00
N ARG A 352 34.17 16.34 34.94
CA ARG A 352 33.20 15.86 33.94
C ARG A 352 32.31 16.98 33.42
N ILE A 353 32.93 18.08 32.98
CA ILE A 353 32.21 19.17 32.33
C ILE A 353 31.68 18.68 30.97
N LYS A 354 30.38 18.86 30.73
CA LYS A 354 29.73 18.42 29.50
C LYS A 354 29.08 19.59 28.82
N PHE A 355 29.24 19.62 27.50
CA PHE A 355 28.50 20.49 26.60
C PHE A 355 27.84 19.62 25.55
N GLU A 356 26.52 19.68 25.47
CA GLU A 356 25.69 18.86 24.58
C GLU A 356 24.72 19.75 23.81
N TYR A 357 24.44 19.44 22.54
CA TYR A 357 23.37 20.12 21.80
C TYR A 357 22.01 19.54 22.20
N GLY A 358 21.01 20.40 22.32
CA GLY A 358 19.66 20.04 22.73
C GLY A 358 19.38 20.32 24.20
N THR A 359 18.19 19.94 24.63
CA THR A 359 17.64 20.25 25.97
C THR A 359 17.70 19.08 26.94
N GLN A 360 18.24 17.93 26.52
CA GLN A 360 18.32 16.73 27.34
C GLN A 360 19.79 16.38 27.60
N ALA A 361 20.15 16.22 28.87
CA ALA A 361 21.46 15.72 29.26
C ALA A 361 21.55 14.21 29.00
N THR A 362 22.69 13.74 28.50
CA THR A 362 22.92 12.29 28.36
C THR A 362 23.03 11.63 29.74
N PRO A 363 22.31 10.52 30.00
CA PRO A 363 22.42 9.77 31.25
C PRO A 363 23.80 9.13 31.44
N TYR A 364 24.28 9.09 32.69
CA TYR A 364 25.64 8.65 33.03
C TYR A 364 25.95 7.20 32.61
N SER A 365 24.95 6.32 32.64
CA SER A 365 25.07 4.92 32.21
C SER A 365 25.33 4.76 30.71
N GLN A 366 25.22 5.83 29.92
CA GLN A 366 25.37 5.85 28.47
C GLN A 366 26.49 6.80 28.01
N GLU A 367 27.26 7.35 28.96
CA GLU A 367 28.43 8.17 28.70
C GLU A 367 29.58 7.28 28.26
N SER A 368 29.69 7.04 26.95
CA SER A 368 30.89 6.42 26.39
C SER A 368 32.03 7.44 26.39
N ASP A 369 32.84 7.45 27.46
CA ASP A 369 34.08 8.24 27.59
C ASP A 369 35.18 7.85 26.54
N PHE A 370 34.85 6.99 25.56
CA PHE A 370 35.80 6.37 24.63
C PHE A 370 36.28 7.25 23.47
N PHE A 371 35.72 8.45 23.25
CA PHE A 371 36.23 9.35 22.19
C PHE A 371 37.66 9.85 22.47
N TYR A 372 38.04 9.98 23.74
CA TYR A 372 39.41 10.35 24.12
C TYR A 372 40.45 9.28 23.78
N VAL A 373 40.05 8.02 23.83
CA VAL A 373 40.91 6.89 23.49
C VAL A 373 41.21 6.90 21.99
N ASN A 374 40.23 7.27 21.15
CA ASN A 374 40.42 7.33 19.70
C ASN A 374 41.31 8.51 19.26
N ASP A 375 41.08 9.71 19.80
CA ASP A 375 41.94 10.87 19.55
C ASP A 375 43.37 10.62 20.07
N GLY A 376 43.51 10.03 21.27
CA GLY A 376 44.80 9.66 21.83
C GLY A 376 45.55 8.63 20.98
N LYS A 377 44.85 7.63 20.43
CA LYS A 377 45.40 6.64 19.50
C LYS A 377 45.87 7.28 18.19
N ALA A 378 45.11 8.23 17.64
CA ALA A 378 45.49 8.97 16.43
C ALA A 378 46.71 9.88 16.64
N GLN A 379 46.80 10.54 17.79
CA GLN A 379 47.97 11.33 18.18
C GLN A 379 49.20 10.44 18.36
N LEU A 380 49.07 9.30 19.04
CA LEU A 380 50.18 8.36 19.25
C LEU A 380 50.68 7.79 17.92
N LYS A 381 49.78 7.45 17.00
CA LYS A 381 50.14 7.06 15.63
C LYS A 381 50.98 8.13 14.94
N SER A 382 50.53 9.38 14.98
CA SER A 382 51.23 10.50 14.34
C SER A 382 52.62 10.72 14.94
N ALA A 383 52.75 10.58 16.26
CA ALA A 383 54.03 10.67 16.95
C ALA A 383 55.00 9.55 16.56
N ILE A 384 54.52 8.29 16.47
CA ILE A 384 55.32 7.14 16.03
C ILE A 384 55.87 7.37 14.62
N ILE A 385 54.99 7.77 13.68
CA ILE A 385 55.38 8.05 12.29
C ILE A 385 56.37 9.23 12.23
N GLY A 386 56.13 10.28 13.00
CA GLY A 386 57.04 11.43 13.10
C GLY A 386 58.43 11.10 13.65
N LYS A 387 58.58 9.97 14.35
CA LYS A 387 59.88 9.44 14.81
C LYS A 387 60.49 8.40 13.86
N GLY A 388 59.89 8.19 12.69
CA GLY A 388 60.38 7.26 11.66
C GLY A 388 59.86 5.83 11.80
N GLY A 389 58.98 5.55 12.76
CA GLY A 389 58.29 4.26 12.88
C GLY A 389 57.12 4.12 11.90
N THR A 390 56.54 2.93 11.83
CA THR A 390 55.42 2.57 10.95
C THR A 390 54.23 2.05 11.76
N VAL A 391 53.02 2.54 11.49
CA VAL A 391 51.78 2.01 12.09
C VAL A 391 50.85 1.52 10.98
N THR A 392 50.71 0.20 10.86
CA THR A 392 49.74 -0.44 9.96
C THR A 392 48.42 -0.59 10.68
N GLN A 393 47.39 0.13 10.24
CA GLN A 393 46.05 0.08 10.83
C GLN A 393 45.07 -0.66 9.91
N ALA A 394 44.27 -1.57 10.48
CA ALA A 394 43.20 -2.26 9.74
C ALA A 394 41.86 -1.50 9.76
N GLY A 395 41.63 -0.68 10.80
CA GLY A 395 40.37 0.05 11.02
C GLY A 395 40.48 1.58 10.89
N ALA A 396 39.39 2.28 11.25
CA ALA A 396 39.34 3.74 11.25
C ALA A 396 40.24 4.39 12.32
N VAL A 397 40.48 3.68 13.43
CA VAL A 397 41.39 4.07 14.52
C VAL A 397 42.29 2.88 14.84
N PRO A 398 43.60 3.06 15.04
CA PRO A 398 44.50 1.95 15.31
C PRO A 398 44.21 1.28 16.67
N THR A 399 44.39 -0.03 16.74
CA THR A 399 44.32 -0.77 18.01
C THR A 399 45.55 -0.48 18.87
N PHE A 400 45.50 -0.82 20.16
CA PHE A 400 46.68 -0.68 21.02
C PHE A 400 47.82 -1.61 20.59
N ASP A 401 47.52 -2.80 20.05
CA ASP A 401 48.53 -3.73 19.53
C ASP A 401 49.21 -3.20 18.27
N GLU A 402 48.45 -2.56 17.37
CA GLU A 402 48.98 -1.89 16.17
C GLU A 402 49.89 -0.72 16.57
N LEU A 403 49.51 0.06 17.58
CA LEU A 403 50.32 1.15 18.11
C LEU A 403 51.60 0.65 18.81
N ASN A 404 51.50 -0.40 19.61
CA ASN A 404 52.65 -1.01 20.27
C ASN A 404 53.65 -1.56 19.25
N THR A 405 53.14 -2.23 18.21
CA THR A 405 53.96 -2.66 17.07
C THR A 405 54.65 -1.47 16.41
N GLY A 406 53.92 -0.37 16.23
CA GLY A 406 54.50 0.85 15.66
C GLY A 406 55.58 1.49 16.53
N VAL A 407 55.39 1.57 17.86
CA VAL A 407 56.43 2.07 18.77
C VAL A 407 57.73 1.25 18.62
N ASN A 408 57.61 -0.08 18.53
CA ASN A 408 58.77 -0.96 18.38
C ASN A 408 59.46 -0.87 17.00
N SER A 409 58.81 -0.25 16.01
CA SER A 409 59.38 -0.02 14.69
C SER A 409 60.15 1.30 14.54
N ILE A 410 60.12 2.16 15.58
CA ILE A 410 60.86 3.41 15.57
C ILE A 410 62.37 3.09 15.45
N PRO A 411 63.09 3.64 14.45
CA PRO A 411 64.52 3.45 14.34
C PRO A 411 65.22 3.99 15.60
N THR A 412 65.77 3.11 16.42
CA THR A 412 66.72 3.52 17.46
C THR A 412 68.00 3.96 16.76
N GLY A 413 68.63 5.04 17.22
CA GLY A 413 69.78 5.66 16.53
C GLY A 413 70.94 4.70 16.25
N LYS A 414 71.93 5.17 15.49
CA LYS A 414 73.16 4.46 15.09
C LYS A 414 73.61 3.42 16.14
N LYS A 415 73.63 2.15 15.77
CA LYS A 415 73.99 1.05 16.67
C LYS A 415 75.47 1.07 17.01
N TRP A 416 75.84 0.59 18.19
CA TRP A 416 77.24 0.40 18.58
C TRP A 416 77.41 -0.87 19.42
N ALA A 417 78.62 -1.40 19.45
CA ALA A 417 79.02 -2.56 20.24
C ALA A 417 80.46 -2.35 20.75
N SER A 418 80.82 -3.01 21.86
CA SER A 418 82.19 -2.98 22.37
C SER A 418 82.57 -4.32 23.00
N GLY A 419 83.86 -4.56 23.17
CA GLY A 419 84.35 -5.78 23.79
C GLY A 419 85.85 -5.77 24.03
N GLN A 420 86.35 -6.88 24.58
CA GLN A 420 87.77 -7.10 24.84
C GLN A 420 88.21 -8.46 24.30
N VAL A 421 89.41 -8.54 23.74
CA VAL A 421 89.95 -9.75 23.14
C VAL A 421 91.46 -9.80 23.28
N SER A 422 92.00 -11.00 23.55
CA SER A 422 93.43 -11.26 23.49
C SER A 422 93.77 -11.82 22.11
N SER A 423 94.75 -11.25 21.44
CA SER A 423 95.20 -11.69 20.11
C SER A 423 96.62 -12.18 20.16
N THR A 424 96.98 -13.10 19.26
CA THR A 424 98.37 -13.51 19.01
C THR A 424 98.93 -13.00 17.68
N SER A 425 98.07 -12.51 16.77
CA SER A 425 98.44 -12.04 15.43
C SER A 425 97.28 -11.33 14.71
N SER A 426 96.04 -11.77 14.89
CA SER A 426 94.87 -11.07 14.36
C SER A 426 93.67 -11.18 15.29
N VAL A 427 92.78 -10.20 15.22
CA VAL A 427 91.48 -10.22 15.88
C VAL A 427 90.42 -10.23 14.79
N THR A 428 89.46 -11.13 14.93
CA THR A 428 88.25 -11.13 14.11
C THR A 428 87.03 -11.11 15.02
N ILE A 429 86.21 -10.08 14.89
CA ILE A 429 84.91 -9.95 15.54
C ILE A 429 83.83 -10.11 14.48
N ARG A 430 82.86 -11.00 14.73
CA ARG A 430 81.74 -11.34 13.84
C ARG A 430 80.44 -11.41 14.64
N GLY A 431 79.30 -11.43 13.95
CA GLY A 431 77.98 -11.48 14.59
C GLY A 431 77.49 -10.17 15.19
N LEU A 432 78.08 -9.03 14.84
CA LEU A 432 77.50 -7.71 15.14
C LEU A 432 76.19 -7.54 14.36
N ALA A 433 75.15 -7.00 15.01
CA ALA A 433 73.84 -6.76 14.40
C ALA A 433 73.81 -5.57 13.39
N PHE A 434 74.98 -5.08 12.99
CA PHE A 434 75.19 -3.98 12.07
C PHE A 434 76.57 -4.11 11.40
N ARG A 435 76.73 -3.52 10.21
CA ARG A 435 78.02 -3.36 9.55
C ARG A 435 78.73 -2.15 10.17
N PRO A 436 79.91 -2.29 10.80
CA PRO A 436 80.60 -1.15 11.36
C PRO A 436 81.05 -0.16 10.28
N SER A 437 80.78 1.14 10.46
CA SER A 437 81.40 2.21 9.67
C SER A 437 82.58 2.89 10.37
N LEU A 438 82.65 2.77 11.70
CA LEU A 438 83.78 3.21 12.52
C LEU A 438 84.13 2.13 13.53
N VAL A 439 85.42 1.79 13.60
CA VAL A 439 85.96 0.89 14.62
C VAL A 439 87.13 1.55 15.32
N VAL A 440 87.14 1.50 16.64
CA VAL A 440 88.21 2.00 17.51
C VAL A 440 88.74 0.83 18.32
N VAL A 441 90.06 0.63 18.31
CA VAL A 441 90.75 -0.42 19.07
C VAL A 441 91.83 0.20 19.94
N GLU A 442 91.89 -0.22 21.20
CA GLU A 442 92.87 0.24 22.19
C GLU A 442 93.63 -0.97 22.75
N ASN A 443 94.97 -0.92 22.76
CA ASN A 443 95.77 -1.90 23.50
C ASN A 443 95.73 -1.57 25.00
N ILE A 444 95.38 -2.57 25.81
CA ILE A 444 95.17 -2.45 27.26
C ILE A 444 96.09 -3.37 28.08
N GLY A 445 97.07 -4.03 27.45
CA GLY A 445 98.08 -4.80 28.17
C GLY A 445 98.75 -5.92 27.35
N GLY A 446 100.08 -6.04 27.50
CA GLY A 446 100.93 -7.02 26.80
C GLY A 446 101.52 -6.51 25.47
N GLY A 447 102.57 -7.17 24.96
CA GLY A 447 103.29 -6.80 23.73
C GLY A 447 104.71 -6.24 23.97
N GLN A 448 105.60 -6.40 22.99
CA GLN A 448 107.01 -5.93 23.08
C GLN A 448 107.14 -4.40 22.96
N TYR A 449 106.12 -3.70 22.44
CA TYR A 449 106.12 -2.24 22.25
C TYR A 449 105.01 -1.50 23.04
N SER A 450 104.49 -2.12 24.10
CA SER A 450 103.28 -1.68 24.80
C SER A 450 103.53 -0.47 25.71
N VAL A 451 103.28 0.74 25.20
CA VAL A 451 102.80 1.86 26.04
C VAL A 451 101.28 1.75 26.10
N ASN A 452 100.72 1.60 27.31
CA ASN A 452 99.28 1.68 27.55
C ASN A 452 98.73 2.95 26.87
N GLY A 453 97.73 2.81 25.99
CA GLY A 453 97.02 3.96 25.40
C GLY A 453 97.22 4.22 23.90
N ARG A 454 97.52 3.21 23.09
CA ARG A 454 97.55 3.38 21.62
C ARG A 454 96.17 3.10 21.01
N ILE A 455 95.50 4.17 20.56
CA ILE A 455 94.20 4.11 19.87
C ILE A 455 94.45 3.95 18.36
N VAL A 456 93.96 2.87 17.77
CA VAL A 456 93.91 2.69 16.31
C VAL A 456 92.44 2.77 15.89
N TYR A 457 92.10 3.72 15.02
CA TYR A 457 90.74 3.84 14.48
C TYR A 457 90.74 3.74 12.96
N TRP A 458 89.63 3.24 12.41
CA TRP A 458 89.40 3.17 10.98
C TRP A 458 87.97 3.61 10.66
N GLN A 459 87.84 4.45 9.63
CA GLN A 459 86.57 4.97 9.11
C GLN A 459 86.42 4.52 7.66
N VAL A 460 85.27 3.94 7.29
CA VAL A 460 84.97 3.65 5.88
C VAL A 460 84.80 5.01 5.16
N ASN A 461 85.67 5.34 4.21
CA ASN A 461 85.35 6.33 3.18
C ASN A 461 84.97 5.56 1.91
N ASP A 462 83.80 5.86 1.33
CA ASP A 462 83.28 5.15 0.14
C ASP A 462 84.09 5.41 -1.15
N ASN A 463 85.20 6.14 -1.06
CA ASN A 463 86.12 6.39 -2.17
C ASN A 463 87.57 6.14 -1.72
N LEU A 464 88.19 5.12 -2.35
CA LEU A 464 89.63 4.78 -2.39
C LEU A 464 90.11 3.67 -1.43
N ASP A 465 90.41 2.51 -2.03
CA ASP A 465 91.35 1.48 -1.55
C ASP A 465 92.79 2.05 -1.49
N GLN A 466 93.09 2.87 -0.47
CA GLN A 466 94.47 3.25 -0.17
C GLN A 466 94.79 3.10 1.32
N THR A 467 95.78 2.26 1.60
CA THR A 467 96.36 2.01 2.91
C THR A 467 96.95 3.31 3.47
N TYR A 468 96.38 3.87 4.54
CA TYR A 468 96.90 5.09 5.19
C TYR A 468 97.48 4.80 6.58
N TYR A 469 98.64 5.42 6.82
CA TYR A 469 99.56 5.18 7.92
C TYR A 469 99.05 5.77 9.25
N SER A 470 99.12 4.97 10.32
CA SER A 470 98.93 5.44 11.69
C SER A 470 100.09 6.37 12.12
N TYR A 471 99.78 7.55 12.67
CA TYR A 471 100.80 8.42 13.27
C TYR A 471 101.27 7.84 14.60
N GLY A 472 102.57 7.57 14.69
CA GLY A 472 103.23 7.07 15.88
C GLY A 472 103.24 5.54 15.97
N GLY A 473 104.21 4.92 15.27
CA GLY A 473 104.96 3.70 15.61
C GLY A 473 104.31 2.30 15.59
N ILE A 474 103.21 2.08 14.87
CA ILE A 474 102.83 0.71 14.48
C ILE A 474 103.55 0.41 13.17
N VAL A 475 104.37 -0.63 13.17
CA VAL A 475 105.09 -1.16 12.00
C VAL A 475 104.13 -1.47 10.85
N SER A 476 104.60 -1.25 9.63
CA SER A 476 103.90 -1.17 8.35
C SER A 476 103.17 -2.43 7.84
N HIS A 477 102.30 -3.07 8.64
CA HIS A 477 101.59 -4.30 8.26
C HIS A 477 100.17 -4.51 8.85
N THR A 478 99.53 -3.49 9.45
CA THR A 478 98.15 -3.62 9.96
C THR A 478 97.12 -3.55 8.81
N THR A 479 96.57 -4.69 8.43
CA THR A 479 95.44 -4.78 7.49
C THR A 479 94.12 -4.83 8.24
N TRP A 480 93.15 -4.05 7.77
CA TRP A 480 91.77 -4.06 8.27
C TRP A 480 90.84 -4.69 7.24
N SER A 481 89.79 -5.34 7.72
CA SER A 481 88.67 -5.74 6.87
C SER A 481 87.37 -5.52 7.61
N ILE A 482 86.41 -4.84 6.98
CA ILE A 482 85.05 -4.75 7.48
C ILE A 482 84.18 -5.78 6.78
N TYR A 483 83.32 -6.41 7.57
CA TYR A 483 82.32 -7.36 7.11
C TYR A 483 80.94 -6.81 7.42
N THR A 484 79.93 -7.33 6.74
CA THR A 484 78.52 -6.95 6.95
C THR A 484 78.05 -7.11 8.39
N ASP A 485 78.74 -7.94 9.18
CA ASP A 485 78.41 -8.31 10.55
C ASP A 485 79.62 -8.19 11.50
N GLY A 486 80.65 -7.40 11.16
CA GLY A 486 81.84 -7.30 12.01
C GLY A 486 83.07 -6.69 11.36
N PHE A 487 84.24 -6.98 11.94
CA PHE A 487 85.53 -6.51 11.44
C PHE A 487 86.65 -7.48 11.79
N SER A 488 87.77 -7.37 11.09
CA SER A 488 89.03 -7.99 11.47
C SER A 488 90.18 -7.00 11.34
N ILE A 489 91.20 -7.21 12.17
CA ILE A 489 92.40 -6.40 12.22
C ILE A 489 93.60 -7.32 12.46
N ASN A 490 94.63 -7.15 11.65
CA ASN A 490 95.91 -7.81 11.85
C ASN A 490 96.76 -6.97 12.81
N LEU A 491 97.12 -7.55 13.95
CA LEU A 491 97.78 -6.86 15.05
C LEU A 491 99.21 -7.41 15.18
N PRO A 492 100.22 -6.54 15.24
CA PRO A 492 101.61 -6.97 15.11
C PRO A 492 102.15 -7.76 16.31
N GLU A 493 101.38 -7.89 17.40
CA GLU A 493 101.88 -8.43 18.67
C GLU A 493 100.80 -9.17 19.47
N VAL A 494 101.27 -10.10 20.31
CA VAL A 494 100.44 -10.81 21.29
C VAL A 494 100.07 -9.86 22.44
N ALA A 495 98.83 -9.38 22.47
CA ALA A 495 98.35 -8.44 23.50
C ALA A 495 96.83 -8.49 23.68
N SER A 496 96.34 -7.81 24.72
CA SER A 496 94.91 -7.63 24.99
C SER A 496 94.43 -6.28 24.45
N TYR A 497 93.29 -6.29 23.78
CA TYR A 497 92.72 -5.13 23.11
C TYR A 497 91.26 -4.92 23.53
N LYS A 498 90.87 -3.66 23.78
CA LYS A 498 89.46 -3.25 23.81
C LYS A 498 89.06 -2.70 22.46
N TRP A 499 87.80 -2.85 22.10
CA TRP A 499 87.28 -2.34 20.85
C TRP A 499 85.88 -1.76 21.01
N ILE A 500 85.57 -0.77 20.18
CA ILE A 500 84.24 -0.19 19.98
C ILE A 500 83.97 -0.19 18.47
N ALA A 501 82.80 -0.67 18.05
CA ALA A 501 82.31 -0.64 16.69
C ALA A 501 81.00 0.16 16.63
N ILE A 502 80.83 1.00 15.61
CA ILE A 502 79.66 1.89 15.43
C ILE A 502 79.16 1.74 14.00
N GLU A 503 77.84 1.69 13.83
CA GLU A 503 77.12 1.59 12.54
C GLU A 503 77.40 2.74 11.58
#